data_AF-E1ZUA6-F1
#
_entry.id   AF-E1ZUA6-F1
#
_cell.length_a   1.000
_cell.length_b   1.000
_cell.length_c   1.000
_cell.angle_alpha   90.00
_cell.angle_beta   90.00
_cell.angle_gamma   90.00
#
_symmetry.space_group_name_H-M   'P 1'
#
loop_
_entity.id
_entity.type
_entity.pdbx_description
1 polymer ?
#
loop_
_entity_poly.entity_id
_entity_poly.type
_entity_poly.pdbx_seq_one_letter_code
_entity_poly.pdbx_strand_id
1 'polypeptide(L)'
;MATTTTIRTLGKRLCSGSGRKATAAARTLADLSYGIDNKTAIIAAGGIPALVRCLGSKDSTEALQQEAAAVLCNLSSGSPDNKAAIAAAGAIPALVQHLRSSSEQMQEVASTALRNLACGPDHKLAIAAAGAIPALLHCLRTSSSHLLEAAAGALGNLAYKAPDHGAAIAAAGGIPTLVRQLRSTSSHGVQAAAVIALGNLLTAYPAHKAAVSAAGGIAALVQPLRSSGSEEVQARAADLLGMLASDSADNQAAIAAAGAIPALVRHLRSSSNAVQEQAASALWSLSEGSPDSSAAIAAAGGIPALQQLHRSSPSDTAREAAAAALRGLADNGQAAAGVPSPESAAEGSAATAGDPAAALTPPVVALGAAEPAGPTVAATAVARVCAADGCANTRRLKLCTG
;
A
#
# COMPACT_ATOMS: atom_id res chain seq x y z
N MET A 1 -16.37 -18.43 -28.58
CA MET A 1 -17.47 -17.85 -27.78
C MET A 1 -18.44 -18.96 -27.42
N ALA A 2 -18.80 -19.12 -26.14
CA ALA A 2 -19.94 -19.98 -25.79
C ALA A 2 -21.22 -19.25 -26.17
N THR A 3 -22.22 -19.95 -26.69
CA THR A 3 -23.51 -19.32 -27.02
C THR A 3 -24.24 -18.95 -25.72
N THR A 4 -24.96 -17.82 -25.72
CA THR A 4 -25.81 -17.39 -24.59
C THR A 4 -26.76 -18.49 -24.13
N THR A 5 -27.20 -19.35 -25.05
CA THR A 5 -28.02 -20.54 -24.78
C THR A 5 -27.30 -21.58 -23.92
N THR A 6 -26.01 -21.82 -24.16
CA THR A 6 -25.18 -22.72 -23.33
C THR A 6 -25.06 -22.20 -21.91
N ILE A 7 -24.74 -20.91 -21.74
CA ILE A 7 -24.59 -20.29 -20.41
C ILE A 7 -25.91 -20.34 -19.62
N ARG A 8 -27.04 -20.06 -20.27
CA ARG A 8 -28.37 -20.17 -19.63
C ARG A 8 -28.70 -21.60 -19.21
N THR A 9 -28.31 -22.59 -20.02
CA THR A 9 -28.51 -24.01 -19.70
C THR A 9 -27.65 -24.45 -18.51
N LEU A 10 -26.41 -23.99 -18.44
CA LEU A 10 -25.52 -24.22 -17.29
C LEU A 10 -26.07 -23.55 -16.02
N GLY A 11 -26.58 -22.32 -16.13
CA GLY A 11 -27.25 -21.62 -15.02
C GLY A 11 -28.48 -22.38 -14.49
N LYS A 12 -29.33 -22.93 -15.38
CA LYS A 12 -30.46 -23.78 -14.96
C LYS A 12 -29.98 -25.03 -14.22
N ARG A 13 -28.87 -25.65 -14.65
CA ARG A 13 -28.30 -26.83 -13.98
C ARG A 13 -27.74 -26.53 -12.59
N LEU A 14 -27.22 -25.31 -12.37
CA LEU A 14 -26.85 -24.83 -11.03
C LEU A 14 -28.08 -24.64 -10.12
N CYS A 15 -29.21 -24.19 -10.69
CA CYS A 15 -30.45 -24.01 -9.94
C CYS A 15 -31.19 -25.31 -9.64
N SER A 16 -31.00 -26.37 -10.43
CA SER A 16 -31.83 -27.58 -10.38
C SER A 16 -31.28 -28.74 -9.54
N GLY A 17 -30.17 -28.59 -8.81
CA GLY A 17 -29.72 -29.61 -7.85
C GLY A 17 -28.31 -29.45 -7.31
N SER A 18 -28.02 -30.14 -6.21
CA SER A 18 -26.67 -30.38 -5.67
C SER A 18 -26.12 -31.70 -6.20
N GLY A 19 -24.83 -31.75 -6.57
CA GLY A 19 -24.15 -32.99 -7.01
C GLY A 19 -23.35 -32.87 -8.31
N ARG A 20 -22.92 -34.02 -8.86
CA ARG A 20 -21.94 -34.10 -9.98
C ARG A 20 -22.29 -33.24 -11.20
N LYS A 21 -23.57 -33.16 -11.57
CA LYS A 21 -24.04 -32.35 -12.72
C LYS A 21 -23.91 -30.85 -12.46
N ALA A 22 -24.18 -30.39 -11.25
CA ALA A 22 -24.02 -29.00 -10.85
C ALA A 22 -22.54 -28.62 -10.74
N THR A 23 -21.70 -29.52 -10.19
CA THR A 23 -20.24 -29.31 -10.15
C THR A 23 -19.65 -29.20 -11.56
N ALA A 24 -20.03 -30.09 -12.48
CA ALA A 24 -19.58 -30.01 -13.87
C ALA A 24 -20.02 -28.71 -14.54
N ALA A 25 -21.25 -28.26 -14.28
CA ALA A 25 -21.74 -26.99 -14.81
C ALA A 25 -20.97 -25.79 -14.22
N ALA A 26 -20.70 -25.79 -12.92
CA ALA A 26 -19.92 -24.75 -12.24
C ALA A 26 -18.49 -24.68 -12.80
N ARG A 27 -17.84 -25.82 -13.00
CA ARG A 27 -16.49 -25.90 -13.59
C ARG A 27 -16.45 -25.33 -15.01
N THR A 28 -17.38 -25.73 -15.87
CA THR A 28 -17.47 -25.14 -17.22
C THR A 28 -17.73 -23.63 -17.17
N LEU A 29 -18.52 -23.16 -16.22
CA LEU A 29 -18.74 -21.73 -16.03
C LEU A 29 -17.48 -21.01 -15.51
N ALA A 30 -16.66 -21.64 -14.67
CA ALA A 30 -15.38 -21.11 -14.22
C ALA A 30 -14.46 -20.87 -15.43
N ASP A 31 -14.32 -21.86 -16.31
CA ASP A 31 -13.51 -21.75 -17.53
C ASP A 31 -14.05 -20.67 -18.49
N LEU A 32 -15.37 -20.59 -18.66
CA LEU A 32 -15.97 -19.57 -19.52
C LEU A 32 -15.85 -18.16 -18.94
N SER A 33 -15.87 -18.02 -17.62
CA SER A 33 -15.88 -16.73 -16.93
C SER A 33 -14.59 -15.93 -17.07
N TYR A 34 -13.51 -16.48 -17.63
CA TYR A 34 -12.33 -15.69 -18.00
C TYR A 34 -12.63 -14.71 -19.15
N GLY A 35 -13.55 -15.06 -20.06
CA GLY A 35 -13.93 -14.20 -21.19
C GLY A 35 -14.92 -13.11 -20.80
N ILE A 36 -14.63 -11.85 -21.15
CA ILE A 36 -15.47 -10.68 -20.80
C ILE A 36 -16.93 -10.85 -21.25
N ASP A 37 -17.16 -11.26 -22.51
CA ASP A 37 -18.51 -11.45 -23.05
C ASP A 37 -19.30 -12.53 -22.29
N ASN A 38 -18.60 -13.58 -21.84
CA ASN A 38 -19.22 -14.66 -21.07
C ASN A 38 -19.60 -14.18 -19.66
N LYS A 39 -18.82 -13.28 -19.03
CA LYS A 39 -19.16 -12.71 -17.71
C LYS A 39 -20.53 -12.02 -17.76
N THR A 40 -20.75 -11.18 -18.78
CA THR A 40 -22.02 -10.48 -18.98
C THR A 40 -23.18 -11.47 -19.19
N ALA A 41 -22.98 -12.51 -20.00
CA ALA A 41 -24.00 -13.53 -20.24
C ALA A 41 -24.33 -14.35 -18.99
N ILE A 42 -23.33 -14.66 -18.14
CA ILE A 42 -23.54 -15.37 -16.86
C ILE A 42 -24.41 -14.53 -15.91
N ILE A 43 -24.14 -13.23 -15.84
CA ILE A 43 -24.89 -12.30 -14.99
C ILE A 43 -26.32 -12.15 -15.49
N ALA A 44 -26.51 -11.92 -16.80
CA ALA A 44 -27.83 -11.80 -17.41
C ALA A 44 -28.67 -13.08 -17.27
N ALA A 45 -28.04 -14.24 -17.13
CA ALA A 45 -28.71 -15.51 -16.87
C ALA A 45 -29.10 -15.74 -15.39
N GLY A 46 -28.88 -14.76 -14.50
CA GLY A 46 -29.13 -14.91 -13.06
C GLY A 46 -28.08 -15.79 -12.36
N GLY A 47 -26.86 -15.86 -12.90
CA GLY A 47 -25.80 -16.72 -12.37
C GLY A 47 -25.36 -16.36 -10.95
N ILE A 48 -25.27 -15.06 -10.62
CA ILE A 48 -24.74 -14.61 -9.33
C ILE A 48 -25.55 -15.17 -8.13
N PRO A 49 -26.88 -14.97 -8.02
CA PRO A 49 -27.64 -15.52 -6.90
C PRO A 49 -27.55 -17.05 -6.80
N ALA A 50 -27.52 -17.75 -7.94
CA ALA A 50 -27.40 -19.21 -7.96
C ALA A 50 -26.04 -19.67 -7.42
N LEU A 51 -24.95 -19.01 -7.84
CA LEU A 51 -23.58 -19.30 -7.39
C LEU A 51 -23.42 -19.00 -5.89
N VAL A 52 -23.96 -17.90 -5.39
CA VAL A 52 -23.90 -17.57 -3.95
C VAL A 52 -24.65 -18.61 -3.12
N ARG A 53 -25.81 -19.08 -3.58
CA ARG A 53 -26.53 -20.18 -2.93
C ARG A 53 -25.71 -21.48 -2.91
N CYS A 54 -25.05 -21.83 -4.01
CA CYS A 54 -24.14 -22.99 -4.05
C CYS A 54 -22.96 -22.82 -3.10
N LEU A 55 -22.41 -21.61 -2.99
CA LEU A 55 -21.28 -21.31 -2.10
C LEU A 55 -21.63 -21.48 -0.61
N GLY A 56 -22.83 -21.03 -0.20
CA GLY A 56 -23.25 -21.02 1.20
C GLY A 56 -24.07 -22.25 1.65
N SER A 57 -24.51 -23.11 0.72
CA SER A 57 -25.34 -24.27 1.05
C SER A 57 -24.52 -25.41 1.67
N LYS A 58 -25.01 -25.95 2.78
CA LYS A 58 -24.45 -27.16 3.43
C LYS A 58 -24.65 -28.42 2.61
N ASP A 59 -25.63 -28.44 1.71
CA ASP A 59 -25.92 -29.58 0.82
C ASP A 59 -25.03 -29.57 -0.43
N SER A 60 -24.25 -28.51 -0.64
CA SER A 60 -23.30 -28.41 -1.75
C SER A 60 -22.00 -29.12 -1.40
N THR A 61 -21.47 -29.89 -2.34
CA THR A 61 -20.16 -30.52 -2.17
C THR A 61 -19.06 -29.46 -2.12
N GLU A 62 -17.94 -29.76 -1.45
CA GLU A 62 -16.77 -28.87 -1.42
C GLU A 62 -16.31 -28.49 -2.84
N ALA A 63 -16.31 -29.47 -3.76
CA ALA A 63 -16.01 -29.22 -5.16
C ALA A 63 -16.99 -28.22 -5.80
N LEU A 64 -18.29 -28.31 -5.53
CA LEU A 64 -19.26 -27.33 -6.05
C LEU A 64 -19.05 -25.94 -5.44
N GLN A 65 -18.78 -25.86 -4.13
CA GLN A 65 -18.51 -24.59 -3.45
C GLN A 65 -17.24 -23.92 -4.01
N GLN A 66 -16.19 -24.71 -4.26
CA GLN A 66 -14.94 -24.22 -4.82
C GLN A 66 -15.11 -23.69 -6.25
N GLU A 67 -15.81 -24.43 -7.12
CA GLU A 67 -16.09 -23.97 -8.49
C GLU A 67 -17.01 -22.73 -8.47
N ALA A 68 -18.01 -22.68 -7.58
CA ALA A 68 -18.86 -21.51 -7.42
C ALA A 68 -18.07 -20.27 -6.96
N ALA A 69 -17.16 -20.45 -6.01
CA ALA A 69 -16.25 -19.39 -5.57
C ALA A 69 -15.33 -18.93 -6.71
N ALA A 70 -14.83 -19.85 -7.54
CA ALA A 70 -13.97 -19.52 -8.68
C ALA A 70 -14.71 -18.66 -9.71
N VAL A 71 -15.97 -19.02 -10.03
CA VAL A 71 -16.79 -18.18 -10.92
C VAL A 71 -17.03 -16.80 -10.31
N LEU A 72 -17.40 -16.72 -9.01
CA LEU A 72 -17.61 -15.44 -8.33
C LEU A 72 -16.33 -14.60 -8.28
N CYS A 73 -15.17 -15.22 -8.06
CA CYS A 73 -13.86 -14.58 -8.12
C CYS A 73 -13.62 -13.96 -9.51
N ASN A 74 -13.84 -14.72 -10.58
CA ASN A 74 -13.67 -14.23 -11.95
C ASN A 74 -14.66 -13.12 -12.31
N LEU A 75 -15.91 -13.19 -11.84
CA LEU A 75 -16.91 -12.13 -12.03
C LEU A 75 -16.56 -10.86 -11.25
N SER A 76 -15.99 -11.00 -10.05
CA SER A 76 -15.57 -9.88 -9.19
C SER A 76 -14.41 -9.08 -9.75
N SER A 77 -13.63 -9.65 -10.69
CA SER A 77 -12.59 -8.91 -11.41
C SER A 77 -13.16 -8.00 -12.52
N GLY A 78 -14.49 -7.99 -12.71
CA GLY A 78 -15.20 -7.19 -13.70
C GLY A 78 -15.53 -5.77 -13.24
N SER A 79 -16.61 -5.21 -13.80
CA SER A 79 -17.06 -3.84 -13.52
C SER A 79 -17.50 -3.65 -12.06
N PRO A 80 -17.55 -2.40 -11.56
CA PRO A 80 -18.15 -2.09 -10.26
C PRO A 80 -19.57 -2.66 -10.08
N ASP A 81 -20.38 -2.66 -11.14
CA ASP A 81 -21.73 -3.24 -11.11
C ASP A 81 -21.72 -4.74 -10.79
N ASN A 82 -20.75 -5.49 -11.32
CA ASN A 82 -20.61 -6.92 -11.01
C ASN A 82 -20.27 -7.12 -9.53
N LYS A 83 -19.36 -6.30 -8.99
CA LYS A 83 -18.96 -6.35 -7.58
C LYS A 83 -20.15 -6.04 -6.67
N ALA A 84 -20.92 -5.01 -7.01
CA ALA A 84 -22.14 -4.64 -6.30
C ALA A 84 -23.19 -5.76 -6.34
N ALA A 85 -23.41 -6.39 -7.50
CA ALA A 85 -24.35 -7.50 -7.63
C ALA A 85 -23.91 -8.74 -6.80
N ILE A 86 -22.61 -9.05 -6.78
CA ILE A 86 -22.05 -10.13 -5.95
C ILE A 86 -22.25 -9.84 -4.46
N ALA A 87 -21.95 -8.61 -4.02
CA ALA A 87 -22.12 -8.19 -2.64
C ALA A 87 -23.61 -8.22 -2.22
N ALA A 88 -24.50 -7.66 -3.05
CA ALA A 88 -25.94 -7.62 -2.81
C ALA A 88 -26.58 -9.02 -2.76
N ALA A 89 -26.03 -9.99 -3.50
CA ALA A 89 -26.46 -11.38 -3.45
C ALA A 89 -26.04 -12.11 -2.16
N GLY A 90 -25.27 -11.47 -1.27
CA GLY A 90 -24.85 -12.05 0.01
C GLY A 90 -23.58 -12.89 -0.06
N ALA A 91 -22.71 -12.67 -1.05
CA ALA A 91 -21.49 -13.46 -1.21
C ALA A 91 -20.45 -13.23 -0.09
N ILE A 92 -20.37 -12.02 0.47
CA ILE A 92 -19.30 -11.62 1.39
C ILE A 92 -19.21 -12.53 2.63
N PRO A 93 -20.29 -12.76 3.41
CA PRO A 93 -20.21 -13.65 4.57
C PRO A 93 -19.78 -15.07 4.23
N ALA A 94 -20.27 -15.61 3.10
CA ALA A 94 -19.92 -16.95 2.64
C ALA A 94 -18.44 -17.04 2.23
N LEU A 95 -17.92 -16.04 1.50
CA LEU A 95 -16.50 -15.97 1.14
C LEU A 95 -15.61 -15.88 2.40
N VAL A 96 -16.00 -15.09 3.40
CA VAL A 96 -15.25 -14.98 4.65
C VAL A 96 -15.28 -16.29 5.45
N GLN A 97 -16.39 -17.02 5.44
CA GLN A 97 -16.44 -18.36 6.04
C GLN A 97 -15.43 -19.32 5.38
N HIS A 98 -15.32 -19.27 4.05
CA HIS A 98 -14.43 -20.15 3.28
C HIS A 98 -12.93 -19.84 3.43
N LEU A 99 -12.56 -18.68 3.98
CA LEU A 99 -11.17 -18.41 4.40
C LEU A 99 -10.69 -19.37 5.49
N ARG A 100 -11.59 -20.06 6.19
CA ARG A 100 -11.27 -21.09 7.20
C ARG A 100 -11.42 -22.52 6.67
N SER A 101 -11.55 -22.70 5.36
CA SER A 101 -11.60 -24.03 4.73
C SER A 101 -10.29 -24.80 4.96
N SER A 102 -10.36 -26.13 5.00
CA SER A 102 -9.16 -26.98 4.98
C SER A 102 -8.43 -26.97 3.62
N SER A 103 -9.11 -26.55 2.55
CA SER A 103 -8.55 -26.46 1.20
C SER A 103 -7.87 -25.10 0.99
N GLU A 104 -6.54 -25.10 0.81
CA GLU A 104 -5.79 -23.87 0.48
C GLU A 104 -6.27 -23.24 -0.83
N GLN A 105 -6.69 -24.05 -1.81
CA GLN A 105 -7.24 -23.55 -3.06
C GLN A 105 -8.57 -22.79 -2.84
N MET A 106 -9.42 -23.29 -1.95
CA MET A 106 -10.65 -22.58 -1.55
C MET A 106 -10.32 -21.27 -0.82
N GLN A 107 -9.35 -21.29 0.09
CA GLN A 107 -8.90 -20.07 0.78
C GLN A 107 -8.34 -19.03 -0.20
N GLU A 108 -7.57 -19.46 -1.21
CA GLU A 108 -6.96 -18.59 -2.22
C GLU A 108 -8.02 -17.90 -3.08
N VAL A 109 -8.97 -18.68 -3.60
CA VAL A 109 -10.08 -18.18 -4.41
C VAL A 109 -10.95 -17.21 -3.59
N ALA A 110 -11.25 -17.55 -2.33
CA ALA A 110 -12.00 -16.66 -1.44
C ALA A 110 -11.24 -15.36 -1.14
N SER A 111 -9.94 -15.45 -0.85
CA SER A 111 -9.08 -14.29 -0.61
C SER A 111 -9.01 -13.37 -1.83
N THR A 112 -8.90 -13.95 -3.03
CA THR A 112 -8.85 -13.20 -4.29
C THR A 112 -10.17 -12.52 -4.61
N ALA A 113 -11.30 -13.21 -4.40
CA ALA A 113 -12.63 -12.60 -4.56
C ALA A 113 -12.81 -11.41 -3.58
N LEU A 114 -12.43 -11.57 -2.32
CA LEU A 114 -12.50 -10.49 -1.33
C LEU A 114 -11.55 -9.33 -1.67
N ARG A 115 -10.34 -9.61 -2.16
CA ARG A 115 -9.41 -8.60 -2.67
C ARG A 115 -10.05 -7.77 -3.79
N ASN A 116 -10.69 -8.43 -4.76
CA ASN A 116 -11.34 -7.77 -5.90
C ASN A 116 -12.51 -6.88 -5.46
N LEU A 117 -13.33 -7.36 -4.52
CA LEU A 117 -14.44 -6.61 -3.93
C LEU A 117 -13.94 -5.41 -3.10
N ALA A 118 -12.82 -5.55 -2.39
CA ALA A 118 -12.21 -4.48 -1.59
C ALA A 118 -11.44 -3.43 -2.40
N CYS A 119 -11.35 -3.56 -3.73
CA CYS A 119 -10.63 -2.61 -4.59
C CYS A 119 -11.25 -1.20 -4.54
N GLY A 120 -12.59 -1.10 -4.40
CA GLY A 120 -13.31 0.15 -4.17
C GLY A 120 -13.75 0.34 -2.71
N PRO A 121 -14.22 1.53 -2.32
CA PRO A 121 -14.66 1.79 -0.95
C PRO A 121 -15.95 1.05 -0.56
N ASP A 122 -16.83 0.80 -1.53
CA ASP A 122 -18.23 0.40 -1.32
C ASP A 122 -18.42 -0.88 -0.50
N HIS A 123 -17.44 -1.80 -0.52
CA HIS A 123 -17.59 -3.12 0.09
C HIS A 123 -16.63 -3.35 1.27
N LYS A 124 -15.67 -2.45 1.52
CA LYS A 124 -14.64 -2.66 2.54
C LYS A 124 -15.24 -2.83 3.93
N LEU A 125 -16.23 -2.00 4.28
CA LEU A 125 -16.90 -2.06 5.57
C LEU A 125 -17.64 -3.39 5.76
N ALA A 126 -18.39 -3.84 4.75
CA ALA A 126 -19.09 -5.12 4.80
C ALA A 126 -18.13 -6.31 4.93
N ILE A 127 -16.99 -6.28 4.22
CA ILE A 127 -15.94 -7.30 4.29
C ILE A 127 -15.31 -7.33 5.69
N ALA A 128 -14.96 -6.16 6.24
CA ALA A 128 -14.39 -6.06 7.59
C ALA A 128 -15.39 -6.54 8.66
N ALA A 129 -16.65 -6.09 8.59
CA ALA A 129 -17.72 -6.46 9.51
C ALA A 129 -18.04 -7.96 9.47
N ALA A 130 -17.86 -8.63 8.33
CA ALA A 130 -17.99 -10.08 8.21
C ALA A 130 -16.84 -10.86 8.89
N GLY A 131 -15.82 -10.18 9.43
CA GLY A 131 -14.69 -10.81 10.12
C GLY A 131 -13.56 -11.24 9.20
N ALA A 132 -13.41 -10.60 8.03
CA ALA A 132 -12.38 -10.97 7.05
C ALA A 132 -10.95 -10.74 7.56
N ILE A 133 -10.69 -9.66 8.31
CA ILE A 133 -9.33 -9.28 8.75
C ILE A 133 -8.63 -10.43 9.52
N PRO A 134 -9.18 -10.96 10.63
CA PRO A 134 -8.53 -12.06 11.35
C PRO A 134 -8.43 -13.35 10.52
N ALA A 135 -9.38 -13.60 9.62
CA ALA A 135 -9.36 -14.77 8.74
C ALA A 135 -8.26 -14.67 7.67
N LEU A 136 -8.09 -13.50 7.03
CA LEU A 136 -7.02 -13.26 6.06
C LEU A 136 -5.63 -13.31 6.73
N LEU A 137 -5.50 -12.82 7.97
CA LEU A 137 -4.27 -12.96 8.74
C LEU A 137 -3.94 -14.42 9.09
N HIS A 138 -4.95 -15.27 9.27
CA HIS A 138 -4.75 -16.71 9.42
C HIS A 138 -4.21 -17.34 8.12
N CYS A 139 -4.75 -16.96 6.96
CA CYS A 139 -4.27 -17.41 5.65
C CYS A 139 -2.79 -17.04 5.41
N LEU A 140 -2.26 -15.98 6.03
CA LEU A 140 -0.84 -15.60 5.94
C LEU A 140 0.14 -16.53 6.69
N ARG A 141 -0.33 -17.66 7.22
CA ARG A 141 0.47 -18.69 7.90
C ARG A 141 0.78 -19.91 7.03
N THR A 142 0.24 -19.96 5.81
CA THR A 142 0.55 -20.99 4.79
C THR A 142 1.96 -20.84 4.20
N SER A 143 2.42 -21.87 3.49
CA SER A 143 3.57 -21.84 2.59
C SER A 143 3.20 -21.56 1.11
N SER A 144 1.90 -21.56 0.76
CA SER A 144 1.44 -21.29 -0.61
C SER A 144 1.62 -19.83 -1.00
N SER A 145 2.48 -19.55 -1.99
CA SER A 145 2.74 -18.20 -2.48
C SER A 145 1.50 -17.51 -3.04
N HIS A 146 0.63 -18.25 -3.75
CA HIS A 146 -0.60 -17.72 -4.32
C HIS A 146 -1.58 -17.26 -3.23
N LEU A 147 -1.75 -18.06 -2.18
CA LEU A 147 -2.60 -17.70 -1.05
C LEU A 147 -2.00 -16.54 -0.24
N LEU A 148 -0.69 -16.52 -0.02
CA LEU A 148 0.00 -15.41 0.64
C LEU A 148 -0.22 -14.09 -0.10
N GLU A 149 -0.06 -14.09 -1.43
CA GLU A 149 -0.28 -12.93 -2.28
C GLU A 149 -1.74 -12.46 -2.24
N ALA A 150 -2.69 -13.39 -2.39
CA ALA A 150 -4.12 -13.08 -2.36
C ALA A 150 -4.55 -12.48 -1.01
N ALA A 151 -4.11 -13.06 0.11
CA ALA A 151 -4.47 -12.62 1.45
C ALA A 151 -3.81 -11.27 1.81
N ALA A 152 -2.52 -11.09 1.50
CA ALA A 152 -1.84 -9.81 1.72
C ALA A 152 -2.44 -8.70 0.85
N GLY A 153 -2.77 -8.99 -0.41
CA GLY A 153 -3.41 -8.04 -1.30
C GLY A 153 -4.82 -7.66 -0.85
N ALA A 154 -5.60 -8.59 -0.30
CA ALA A 154 -6.90 -8.30 0.29
C ALA A 154 -6.77 -7.36 1.50
N LEU A 155 -5.82 -7.62 2.40
CA LEU A 155 -5.54 -6.75 3.55
C LEU A 155 -5.08 -5.36 3.12
N GLY A 156 -4.22 -5.27 2.10
CA GLY A 156 -3.78 -3.99 1.54
C GLY A 156 -4.94 -3.16 0.98
N ASN A 157 -5.84 -3.79 0.23
CA ASN A 157 -7.05 -3.12 -0.27
C ASN A 157 -7.98 -2.68 0.87
N LEU A 158 -8.13 -3.50 1.91
CA LEU A 158 -8.93 -3.15 3.08
C LEU A 158 -8.34 -1.97 3.89
N ALA A 159 -7.02 -1.83 3.95
CA ALA A 159 -6.33 -0.73 4.62
C ALA A 159 -6.33 0.58 3.81
N TYR A 160 -6.41 0.51 2.48
CA TYR A 160 -6.30 1.69 1.62
C TYR A 160 -7.41 2.72 1.90
N LYS A 161 -7.02 3.92 2.34
CA LYS A 161 -7.93 5.02 2.71
C LYS A 161 -9.01 4.61 3.72
N ALA A 162 -8.69 3.67 4.61
CA ALA A 162 -9.60 3.14 5.62
C ALA A 162 -8.89 3.00 6.97
N PRO A 163 -8.74 4.11 7.73
CA PRO A 163 -7.99 4.11 8.98
C PRO A 163 -8.54 3.09 9.99
N ASP A 164 -9.85 2.95 10.18
CA ASP A 164 -10.37 1.99 11.16
C ASP A 164 -9.97 0.54 10.84
N HIS A 165 -9.95 0.17 9.55
CA HIS A 165 -9.47 -1.13 9.12
C HIS A 165 -7.96 -1.28 9.31
N GLY A 166 -7.18 -0.23 9.02
CA GLY A 166 -5.75 -0.24 9.24
C GLY A 166 -5.37 -0.47 10.71
N ALA A 167 -6.06 0.20 11.62
CA ALA A 167 -5.90 0.00 13.05
C ALA A 167 -6.30 -1.43 13.47
N ALA A 168 -7.41 -1.96 12.95
CA ALA A 168 -7.83 -3.33 13.22
C ALA A 168 -6.81 -4.38 12.71
N ILE A 169 -6.24 -4.17 11.53
CA ILE A 169 -5.18 -5.04 10.97
C ILE A 169 -3.94 -5.00 11.86
N ALA A 170 -3.51 -3.82 12.30
CA ALA A 170 -2.36 -3.67 13.18
C ALA A 170 -2.59 -4.35 14.55
N ALA A 171 -3.74 -4.09 15.18
CA ALA A 171 -4.12 -4.68 16.47
C ALA A 171 -4.21 -6.21 16.42
N ALA A 172 -4.59 -6.78 15.27
CA ALA A 172 -4.64 -8.23 15.06
C ALA A 172 -3.26 -8.86 14.73
N GLY A 173 -2.15 -8.11 14.82
CA GLY A 173 -0.81 -8.61 14.54
C GLY A 173 -0.43 -8.63 13.05
N GLY A 174 -1.11 -7.81 12.23
CA GLY A 174 -0.88 -7.75 10.79
C GLY A 174 0.49 -7.22 10.40
N ILE A 175 1.01 -6.20 11.09
CA ILE A 175 2.31 -5.58 10.79
C ILE A 175 3.47 -6.60 10.82
N PRO A 176 3.74 -7.33 11.93
CA PRO A 176 4.84 -8.30 11.96
C PRO A 176 4.63 -9.44 10.96
N THR A 177 3.36 -9.82 10.71
CA THR A 177 3.02 -10.85 9.71
C THR A 177 3.36 -10.41 8.29
N LEU A 178 3.02 -9.17 7.90
CA LEU A 178 3.33 -8.60 6.59
C LEU A 178 4.83 -8.36 6.41
N VAL A 179 5.53 -7.89 7.46
CA VAL A 179 7.00 -7.74 7.43
C VAL A 179 7.70 -9.08 7.20
N ARG A 180 7.18 -10.18 7.77
CA ARG A 180 7.70 -11.53 7.47
C ARG A 180 7.56 -11.87 5.98
N GLN A 181 6.46 -11.48 5.33
CA GLN A 181 6.23 -11.78 3.91
C GLN A 181 7.18 -11.02 2.98
N LEU A 182 7.66 -9.83 3.35
CA LEU A 182 8.68 -9.10 2.59
C LEU A 182 9.98 -9.91 2.41
N ARG A 183 10.30 -10.77 3.38
CA ARG A 183 11.49 -11.64 3.36
C ARG A 183 11.34 -12.84 2.43
N SER A 184 10.17 -13.03 1.81
CA SER A 184 9.93 -14.12 0.87
C SER A 184 10.67 -13.85 -0.44
N THR A 185 11.81 -14.51 -0.63
CA THR A 185 12.67 -14.34 -1.82
C THR A 185 12.16 -15.09 -3.05
N SER A 186 11.18 -15.98 -2.87
CA SER A 186 10.70 -16.89 -3.90
C SER A 186 9.48 -16.38 -4.69
N SER A 187 8.85 -15.28 -4.26
CA SER A 187 7.69 -14.70 -4.98
C SER A 187 7.67 -13.18 -4.92
N HIS A 188 7.88 -12.55 -6.07
CA HIS A 188 7.73 -11.10 -6.23
C HIS A 188 6.30 -10.62 -5.98
N GLY A 189 5.28 -11.43 -6.29
CA GLY A 189 3.88 -11.08 -6.05
C GLY A 189 3.56 -10.98 -4.56
N VAL A 190 4.08 -11.90 -3.75
CA VAL A 190 3.94 -11.84 -2.27
C VAL A 190 4.64 -10.61 -1.72
N GLN A 191 5.86 -10.31 -2.18
CA GLN A 191 6.58 -9.09 -1.78
C GLN A 191 5.80 -7.83 -2.14
N ALA A 192 5.29 -7.74 -3.38
CA ALA A 192 4.50 -6.60 -3.86
C ALA A 192 3.27 -6.37 -2.98
N ALA A 193 2.48 -7.42 -2.74
CA ALA A 193 1.29 -7.35 -1.92
C ALA A 193 1.60 -6.91 -0.47
N ALA A 194 2.69 -7.41 0.10
CA ALA A 194 3.12 -7.05 1.45
C ALA A 194 3.61 -5.59 1.54
N VAL A 195 4.41 -5.11 0.58
CA VAL A 195 4.87 -3.71 0.54
C VAL A 195 3.66 -2.77 0.42
N ILE A 196 2.72 -3.06 -0.49
CA ILE A 196 1.53 -2.24 -0.69
C ILE A 196 0.67 -2.21 0.57
N ALA A 197 0.46 -3.36 1.23
CA ALA A 197 -0.31 -3.42 2.46
C ALA A 197 0.33 -2.61 3.59
N LEU A 198 1.64 -2.71 3.77
CA LEU A 198 2.36 -1.92 4.78
C LEU A 198 2.34 -0.41 4.46
N GLY A 199 2.47 -0.03 3.18
CA GLY A 199 2.32 1.36 2.74
C GLY A 199 0.98 1.94 3.13
N ASN A 200 -0.10 1.24 2.80
CA ASN A 200 -1.46 1.68 3.15
C ASN A 200 -1.66 1.80 4.67
N LEU A 201 -1.02 0.93 5.47
CA LEU A 201 -1.07 0.99 6.93
C LEU A 201 -0.30 2.19 7.51
N LEU A 202 0.85 2.55 6.92
CA LEU A 202 1.65 3.70 7.36
C LEU A 202 1.03 5.03 6.95
N THR A 203 0.49 5.12 5.72
CA THR A 203 -0.21 6.34 5.26
C THR A 203 -1.43 6.65 6.14
N ALA A 204 -2.12 5.62 6.64
CA ALA A 204 -3.27 5.80 7.53
C ALA A 204 -2.87 6.18 8.96
N TYR A 205 -1.76 5.63 9.49
CA TYR A 205 -1.28 5.95 10.84
C TYR A 205 0.26 5.95 10.91
N PRO A 206 0.87 7.14 11.01
CA PRO A 206 2.30 7.28 11.27
C PRO A 206 2.77 6.57 12.54
N ALA A 207 1.90 6.37 13.54
CA ALA A 207 2.22 5.61 14.76
C ALA A 207 2.64 4.16 14.47
N HIS A 208 2.24 3.58 13.33
CA HIS A 208 2.66 2.24 12.92
C HIS A 208 4.14 2.17 12.48
N LYS A 209 4.81 3.31 12.23
CA LYS A 209 6.24 3.35 11.85
C LYS A 209 7.10 2.58 12.85
N ALA A 210 6.90 2.83 14.15
CA ALA A 210 7.64 2.15 15.22
C ALA A 210 7.42 0.63 15.21
N ALA A 211 6.17 0.18 14.98
CA ALA A 211 5.85 -1.24 14.91
C ALA A 211 6.49 -1.93 13.68
N VAL A 212 6.53 -1.25 12.54
CA VAL A 212 7.20 -1.75 11.32
C VAL A 212 8.71 -1.86 11.56
N SER A 213 9.34 -0.84 12.14
CA SER A 213 10.76 -0.86 12.48
C SER A 213 11.10 -1.96 13.49
N ALA A 214 10.33 -2.09 14.57
CA ALA A 214 10.51 -3.13 15.60
C ALA A 214 10.34 -4.55 15.05
N ALA A 215 9.49 -4.75 14.03
CA ALA A 215 9.34 -6.03 13.34
C ALA A 215 10.52 -6.35 12.38
N GLY A 216 11.49 -5.44 12.24
CA GLY A 216 12.60 -5.55 11.30
C GLY A 216 12.20 -5.23 9.86
N GLY A 217 11.24 -4.32 9.67
CA GLY A 217 10.74 -3.90 8.36
C GLY A 217 11.78 -3.20 7.49
N ILE A 218 12.64 -2.36 8.09
CA ILE A 218 13.71 -1.64 7.38
C ILE A 218 14.63 -2.61 6.63
N ALA A 219 15.19 -3.60 7.34
CA ALA A 219 16.06 -4.61 6.73
C ALA A 219 15.31 -5.45 5.67
N ALA A 220 14.03 -5.76 5.91
CA ALA A 220 13.21 -6.53 4.98
C ALA A 220 12.86 -5.78 3.68
N LEU A 221 12.89 -4.45 3.68
CA LEU A 221 12.60 -3.62 2.50
C LEU A 221 13.81 -3.45 1.55
N VAL A 222 15.03 -3.66 2.04
CA VAL A 222 16.25 -3.48 1.23
C VAL A 222 16.30 -4.46 0.05
N GLN A 223 15.81 -5.69 0.23
CA GLN A 223 15.81 -6.68 -0.86
C GLN A 223 14.78 -6.33 -1.95
N PRO A 224 13.49 -6.07 -1.67
CA PRO A 224 12.53 -5.55 -2.65
C PRO A 224 13.05 -4.29 -3.37
N LEU A 225 13.72 -3.38 -2.65
CA LEU A 225 14.34 -2.19 -3.24
C LEU A 225 15.43 -2.53 -4.26
N ARG A 226 16.30 -3.52 -3.98
CA ARG A 226 17.45 -3.84 -4.84
C ARG A 226 17.12 -4.78 -6.00
N SER A 227 16.18 -5.69 -5.80
CA SER A 227 16.12 -6.93 -6.58
C SER A 227 14.73 -7.33 -7.06
N SER A 228 13.73 -6.44 -7.00
CA SER A 228 12.46 -6.74 -7.67
C SER A 228 12.61 -6.52 -9.19
N GLY A 229 12.11 -7.47 -9.99
CA GLY A 229 11.89 -7.30 -11.43
C GLY A 229 10.73 -6.34 -11.77
N SER A 230 10.15 -5.68 -10.78
CA SER A 230 9.00 -4.78 -10.91
C SER A 230 9.35 -3.38 -10.38
N GLU A 231 9.27 -2.39 -11.26
CA GLU A 231 9.47 -0.96 -10.94
C GLU A 231 8.46 -0.49 -9.89
N GLU A 232 7.23 -0.99 -9.91
CA GLU A 232 6.19 -0.67 -8.92
C GLU A 232 6.64 -1.07 -7.50
N VAL A 233 7.19 -2.26 -7.36
CA VAL A 233 7.71 -2.76 -6.06
C VAL A 233 8.89 -1.93 -5.59
N GLN A 234 9.79 -1.52 -6.50
CA GLN A 234 10.93 -0.66 -6.16
C GLN A 234 10.45 0.71 -5.68
N ALA A 235 9.51 1.33 -6.40
CA ALA A 235 8.94 2.62 -6.04
C ALA A 235 8.24 2.56 -4.68
N ARG A 236 7.43 1.52 -4.44
CA ARG A 236 6.73 1.35 -3.15
C ARG A 236 7.68 1.02 -2.00
N ALA A 237 8.74 0.27 -2.24
CA ALA A 237 9.76 0.01 -1.22
C ALA A 237 10.53 1.29 -0.86
N ALA A 238 10.87 2.12 -1.86
CA ALA A 238 11.51 3.43 -1.64
C ALA A 238 10.59 4.37 -0.85
N ASP A 239 9.32 4.49 -1.25
CA ASP A 239 8.30 5.27 -0.55
C ASP A 239 8.17 4.84 0.93
N LEU A 240 8.08 3.53 1.19
CA LEU A 240 7.99 3.01 2.56
C LEU A 240 9.23 3.31 3.40
N LEU A 241 10.43 3.27 2.81
CA LEU A 241 11.66 3.68 3.49
C LEU A 241 11.66 5.18 3.79
N GLY A 242 11.18 6.03 2.88
CA GLY A 242 11.01 7.46 3.10
C GLY A 242 10.01 7.75 4.23
N MET A 243 8.86 7.08 4.25
CA MET A 243 7.89 7.17 5.33
C MET A 243 8.48 6.74 6.68
N LEU A 244 9.31 5.69 6.73
CA LEU A 244 9.96 5.27 7.97
C LEU A 244 11.06 6.24 8.42
N ALA A 245 11.78 6.86 7.48
CA ALA A 245 12.82 7.84 7.76
C ALA A 245 12.26 9.18 8.29
N SER A 246 11.12 9.63 7.76
CA SER A 246 10.53 10.91 8.17
C SER A 246 10.24 10.94 9.67
N ASP A 247 10.69 12.03 10.31
CA ASP A 247 10.56 12.31 11.74
C ASP A 247 11.19 11.25 12.67
N SER A 248 12.20 10.50 12.21
CA SER A 248 12.86 9.47 13.03
C SER A 248 14.34 9.29 12.72
N ALA A 249 15.21 9.94 13.51
CA ALA A 249 16.67 9.80 13.43
C ALA A 249 17.14 8.34 13.58
N ASP A 250 16.53 7.58 14.50
CA ASP A 250 16.85 6.16 14.70
C ASP A 250 16.55 5.33 13.44
N ASN A 251 15.41 5.57 12.79
CA ASN A 251 15.08 4.88 11.54
C ASN A 251 15.98 5.34 10.40
N GLN A 252 16.33 6.63 10.31
CA GLN A 252 17.27 7.14 9.31
C GLN A 252 18.63 6.44 9.42
N ALA A 253 19.17 6.33 10.64
CA ALA A 253 20.41 5.62 10.92
C ALA A 253 20.29 4.12 10.58
N ALA A 254 19.18 3.47 10.96
CA ALA A 254 18.94 2.06 10.64
C ALA A 254 18.82 1.81 9.13
N ILE A 255 18.19 2.72 8.37
CA ILE A 255 18.06 2.65 6.90
C ILE A 255 19.44 2.81 6.25
N ALA A 256 20.26 3.74 6.75
CA ALA A 256 21.64 3.91 6.30
C ALA A 256 22.48 2.65 6.58
N ALA A 257 22.43 2.12 7.80
CA ALA A 257 23.14 0.92 8.22
C ALA A 257 22.70 -0.35 7.45
N ALA A 258 21.43 -0.44 7.06
CA ALA A 258 20.92 -1.53 6.22
C ALA A 258 21.40 -1.43 4.75
N GLY A 259 22.09 -0.35 4.37
CA GLY A 259 22.64 -0.13 3.04
C GLY A 259 21.59 0.22 2.00
N ALA A 260 20.48 0.87 2.39
CA ALA A 260 19.45 1.30 1.44
C ALA A 260 19.92 2.49 0.57
N ILE A 261 20.75 3.39 1.12
CA ILE A 261 21.16 4.64 0.46
C ILE A 261 21.79 4.42 -0.92
N PRO A 262 22.79 3.53 -1.11
CA PRO A 262 23.35 3.30 -2.45
C PRO A 262 22.32 2.80 -3.47
N ALA A 263 21.34 2.00 -3.03
CA ALA A 263 20.27 1.52 -3.89
C ALA A 263 19.31 2.64 -4.28
N LEU A 264 18.94 3.53 -3.34
CA LEU A 264 18.13 4.71 -3.62
C LEU A 264 18.84 5.66 -4.59
N VAL A 265 20.14 5.93 -4.40
CA VAL A 265 20.92 6.77 -5.31
C VAL A 265 21.01 6.18 -6.72
N ARG A 266 21.13 4.84 -6.84
CA ARG A 266 21.08 4.17 -8.15
C ARG A 266 19.72 4.37 -8.83
N HIS A 267 18.63 4.30 -8.06
CA HIS A 267 17.26 4.42 -8.57
C HIS A 267 16.88 5.80 -9.10
N LEU A 268 17.62 6.86 -8.73
CA LEU A 268 17.51 8.19 -9.34
C LEU A 268 17.80 8.17 -10.86
N ARG A 269 18.45 7.12 -11.36
CA ARG A 269 18.75 6.92 -12.79
C ARG A 269 17.83 5.90 -13.47
N SER A 270 16.76 5.47 -12.79
CA SER A 270 15.77 4.54 -13.37
C SER A 270 15.07 5.15 -14.58
N SER A 271 14.59 4.32 -15.51
CA SER A 271 13.68 4.75 -16.59
C SER A 271 12.29 5.11 -16.08
N SER A 272 11.94 4.66 -14.87
CA SER A 272 10.63 4.85 -14.27
C SER A 272 10.55 6.15 -13.48
N ASN A 273 9.70 7.07 -13.91
CA ASN A 273 9.46 8.33 -13.18
C ASN A 273 9.00 8.07 -11.73
N ALA A 274 8.16 7.03 -11.52
CA ALA A 274 7.69 6.67 -10.19
C ALA A 274 8.85 6.21 -9.28
N VAL A 275 9.77 5.39 -9.79
CA VAL A 275 10.95 4.96 -9.02
C VAL A 275 11.87 6.14 -8.72
N GLN A 276 12.09 7.03 -9.69
CA GLN A 276 12.91 8.23 -9.49
C GLN A 276 12.32 9.15 -8.41
N GLU A 277 11.02 9.45 -8.49
CA GLU A 277 10.30 10.29 -7.54
C GLU A 277 10.39 9.73 -6.12
N GLN A 278 10.04 8.44 -5.94
CA GLN A 278 10.03 7.83 -4.62
C GLN A 278 11.45 7.67 -4.04
N ALA A 279 12.46 7.40 -4.89
CA ALA A 279 13.84 7.38 -4.45
C ALA A 279 14.33 8.76 -4.00
N ALA A 280 14.00 9.83 -4.73
CA ALA A 280 14.35 11.19 -4.36
C ALA A 280 13.66 11.64 -3.07
N SER A 281 12.36 11.31 -2.92
CA SER A 281 11.59 11.58 -1.71
C SER A 281 12.18 10.87 -0.49
N ALA A 282 12.53 9.59 -0.62
CA ALA A 282 13.18 8.85 0.45
C ALA A 282 14.55 9.42 0.85
N LEU A 283 15.34 9.88 -0.13
CA LEU A 283 16.62 10.54 0.13
C LEU A 283 16.44 11.91 0.81
N TRP A 284 15.37 12.64 0.51
CA TRP A 284 15.02 13.85 1.24
C TRP A 284 14.68 13.54 2.70
N SER A 285 13.79 12.59 2.97
CA SER A 285 13.45 12.20 4.35
C SER A 285 14.66 11.66 5.13
N LEU A 286 15.67 11.12 4.44
CA LEU A 286 16.93 10.69 5.05
C LEU A 286 17.91 11.84 5.30
N SER A 287 17.85 12.93 4.52
CA SER A 287 18.71 14.10 4.71
C SER A 287 18.15 15.06 5.74
N GLU A 288 16.86 15.02 6.06
CA GLU A 288 16.28 15.88 7.10
C GLU A 288 16.75 15.48 8.51
N GLY A 289 17.54 16.34 9.16
CA GLY A 289 17.88 16.18 10.58
C GLY A 289 18.92 15.12 10.94
N SER A 290 19.53 14.42 9.95
CA SER A 290 20.64 13.48 10.17
C SER A 290 21.87 13.83 9.33
N PRO A 291 22.89 14.48 9.93
CA PRO A 291 24.17 14.76 9.25
C PRO A 291 24.87 13.50 8.74
N ASP A 292 24.79 12.40 9.49
CA ASP A 292 25.40 11.12 9.12
C ASP A 292 24.73 10.52 7.87
N SER A 293 23.40 10.56 7.81
CA SER A 293 22.66 10.12 6.62
C SER A 293 22.96 11.04 5.43
N SER A 294 23.05 12.36 5.63
CA SER A 294 23.47 13.30 4.59
C SER A 294 24.88 13.01 4.06
N ALA A 295 25.84 12.71 4.94
CA ALA A 295 27.19 12.33 4.57
C ALA A 295 27.22 11.00 3.79
N ALA A 296 26.42 10.01 4.21
CA ALA A 296 26.28 8.74 3.50
C ALA A 296 25.66 8.92 2.09
N ILE A 297 24.67 9.81 1.94
CA ILE A 297 24.08 10.16 0.64
C ILE A 297 25.13 10.81 -0.26
N ALA A 298 25.91 11.76 0.27
CA ALA A 298 26.98 12.41 -0.47
C ALA A 298 28.06 11.40 -0.92
N ALA A 299 28.52 10.54 -0.01
CA ALA A 299 29.52 9.50 -0.28
C ALA A 299 29.04 8.48 -1.33
N ALA A 300 27.73 8.18 -1.38
CA ALA A 300 27.13 7.32 -2.40
C ALA A 300 26.99 8.00 -3.78
N GLY A 301 27.40 9.26 -3.93
CA GLY A 301 27.24 10.03 -5.17
C GLY A 301 25.82 10.55 -5.38
N GLY A 302 25.06 10.76 -4.30
CA GLY A 302 23.67 11.24 -4.34
C GLY A 302 23.54 12.67 -4.86
N ILE A 303 24.44 13.58 -4.48
CA ILE A 303 24.41 15.00 -4.89
C ILE A 303 24.41 15.15 -6.42
N PRO A 304 25.39 14.64 -7.19
CA PRO A 304 25.38 14.78 -8.64
C PRO A 304 24.19 14.07 -9.30
N ALA A 305 23.73 12.94 -8.74
CA ALA A 305 22.56 12.22 -9.26
C ALA A 305 21.26 13.01 -9.08
N LEU A 306 21.04 13.62 -7.91
CA LEU A 306 19.89 14.48 -7.63
C LEU A 306 19.90 15.75 -8.48
N GLN A 307 21.08 16.36 -8.69
CA GLN A 307 21.21 17.51 -9.60
C GLN A 307 20.87 17.15 -11.04
N GLN A 308 21.31 15.98 -11.52
CA GLN A 308 20.95 15.49 -12.84
C GLN A 308 19.43 15.28 -12.94
N LEU A 309 18.83 14.58 -11.97
CA LEU A 309 17.39 14.32 -11.95
C LEU A 309 16.57 15.62 -11.95
N HIS A 310 16.96 16.61 -11.14
CA HIS A 310 16.30 17.91 -11.09
C HIS A 310 16.35 18.68 -12.43
N ARG A 311 17.47 18.59 -13.17
CA ARG A 311 17.64 19.31 -14.44
C ARG A 311 16.95 18.63 -15.61
N SER A 312 16.99 17.30 -15.68
CA SER A 312 16.63 16.55 -16.89
C SER A 312 15.43 15.63 -16.76
N SER A 313 14.82 15.46 -15.58
CA SER A 313 13.65 14.60 -15.45
C SER A 313 12.43 15.21 -16.16
N PRO A 314 11.67 14.41 -16.93
CA PRO A 314 10.40 14.85 -17.51
C PRO A 314 9.27 14.93 -16.47
N SER A 315 9.48 14.44 -15.23
CA SER A 315 8.48 14.45 -14.17
C SER A 315 8.71 15.61 -13.21
N ASP A 316 7.76 16.54 -13.13
CA ASP A 316 7.84 17.67 -12.20
C ASP A 316 7.95 17.21 -10.75
N THR A 317 7.21 16.17 -10.37
CA THR A 317 7.26 15.56 -9.03
C THR A 317 8.65 15.05 -8.67
N ALA A 318 9.34 14.38 -9.61
CA ALA A 318 10.69 13.89 -9.39
C ALA A 318 11.70 15.05 -9.30
N ARG A 319 11.49 16.13 -10.07
CA ARG A 319 12.32 17.35 -9.98
C ARG A 319 12.16 18.05 -8.64
N GLU A 320 10.93 18.15 -8.14
CA GLU A 320 10.60 18.75 -6.83
C GLU A 320 11.20 17.94 -5.69
N ALA A 321 11.00 16.62 -5.69
CA ALA A 321 11.59 15.73 -4.70
C ALA A 321 13.13 15.80 -4.71
N ALA A 322 13.75 15.88 -5.90
CA ALA A 322 15.20 16.04 -6.01
C ALA A 322 15.69 17.39 -5.47
N ALA A 323 14.95 18.47 -5.70
CA ALA A 323 15.26 19.79 -5.15
C ALA A 323 15.15 19.82 -3.62
N ALA A 324 14.12 19.19 -3.06
CA ALA A 324 13.92 19.08 -1.62
C ALA A 324 15.07 18.29 -0.97
N ALA A 325 15.46 17.15 -1.56
CA ALA A 325 16.60 16.36 -1.09
C ALA A 325 17.91 17.16 -1.10
N LEU A 326 18.18 17.90 -2.18
CA LEU A 326 19.36 18.76 -2.29
C LEU A 326 19.38 19.87 -1.22
N ARG A 327 18.21 20.44 -0.89
CA ARG A 327 18.09 21.45 0.16
C ARG A 327 18.41 20.86 1.53
N GLY A 328 17.80 19.74 1.90
CA GLY A 328 18.09 19.06 3.18
C GLY A 328 19.56 18.67 3.33
N LEU A 329 20.22 18.28 2.24
CA LEU A 329 21.68 18.01 2.24
C LEU A 329 22.51 19.29 2.49
N ALA A 330 22.11 20.42 1.91
CA ALA A 330 22.81 21.69 2.09
C ALA A 330 22.65 22.24 3.51
N ASP A 331 21.45 22.16 4.08
CA ASP A 331 21.14 22.66 5.42
C ASP A 331 21.98 21.94 6.49
N ASN A 332 22.14 20.61 6.38
CA ASN A 332 23.03 19.86 7.29
C ASN A 332 24.51 20.15 7.05
N GLY A 333 24.92 20.43 5.81
CA GLY A 333 26.29 20.83 5.50
C GLY A 333 26.69 22.17 6.14
N GLN A 334 25.75 23.12 6.19
CA GLN A 334 25.94 24.40 6.87
C GLN A 334 25.93 24.26 8.39
N ALA A 335 25.04 23.43 8.93
CA ALA A 335 25.00 23.12 10.36
C ALA A 335 26.29 22.44 10.85
N ALA A 336 26.85 21.51 10.08
CA ALA A 336 28.13 20.86 10.39
C ALA A 336 29.34 21.81 10.24
N ALA A 337 29.24 22.84 9.40
CA ALA A 337 30.30 23.82 9.18
C ALA A 337 30.30 24.99 10.19
N GLY A 338 29.31 25.09 11.09
CA GLY A 338 29.31 26.06 12.19
C GLY A 338 29.42 27.53 11.77
N VAL A 339 28.88 27.90 10.59
CA VAL A 339 28.85 29.30 10.15
C VAL A 339 27.54 29.94 10.63
N PRO A 340 27.55 30.88 11.59
CA PRO A 340 26.34 31.59 11.96
C PRO A 340 25.89 32.48 10.79
N SER A 341 24.59 32.47 10.49
CA SER A 341 23.98 33.37 9.49
C SER A 341 24.31 34.84 9.79
N PRO A 342 24.54 35.68 8.75
CA PRO A 342 24.99 37.06 8.93
C PRO A 342 23.91 38.03 9.47
N GLU A 343 22.70 37.56 9.78
CA GLU A 343 21.58 38.44 10.18
C GLU A 343 21.57 38.88 11.66
N SER A 344 22.56 38.48 12.48
CA SER A 344 22.66 38.96 13.88
C SER A 344 23.73 40.02 14.12
N ALA A 345 24.42 40.50 13.09
CA ALA A 345 25.46 41.53 13.20
C ALA A 345 24.94 42.93 12.86
N ALA A 346 23.87 43.37 13.52
CA ALA A 346 23.48 44.78 13.51
C ALA A 346 22.67 45.11 14.76
N GLU A 347 23.34 45.24 15.90
CA GLU A 347 23.08 46.27 16.91
C GLU A 347 24.05 46.11 18.09
N GLY A 348 24.76 47.20 18.43
CA GLY A 348 25.41 47.34 19.74
C GLY A 348 26.94 47.50 19.74
N SER A 349 27.43 48.65 19.25
CA SER A 349 28.74 49.17 19.68
C SER A 349 28.58 49.97 20.98
N ALA A 350 29.27 49.50 22.03
CA ALA A 350 29.99 50.20 23.11
C ALA A 350 29.82 51.73 23.26
N ALA A 351 29.83 52.37 24.45
CA ALA A 351 29.99 51.97 25.85
C ALA A 351 29.77 53.24 26.71
N THR A 352 29.49 53.11 28.01
CA THR A 352 30.14 53.89 29.09
C THR A 352 29.85 53.26 30.45
N ALA A 353 30.84 53.45 31.35
CA ALA A 353 31.10 52.73 32.59
C ALA A 353 30.17 53.05 33.77
N GLY A 354 30.13 52.13 34.75
CA GLY A 354 29.58 52.36 36.09
C GLY A 354 29.63 51.11 36.97
N ASP A 355 30.41 51.19 38.04
CA ASP A 355 30.84 50.20 39.05
C ASP A 355 29.74 49.49 39.91
N PRO A 356 30.11 48.51 40.79
CA PRO A 356 29.28 47.36 41.19
C PRO A 356 28.69 47.44 42.61
N ALA A 357 27.64 46.66 42.91
CA ALA A 357 27.42 46.03 44.23
C ALA A 357 26.14 45.17 44.33
N ALA A 358 26.29 44.03 45.01
CA ALA A 358 25.37 43.39 45.96
C ALA A 358 24.11 42.58 45.50
N ALA A 359 24.25 41.26 45.69
CA ALA A 359 23.50 40.44 46.66
C ALA A 359 22.08 39.87 46.33
N LEU A 360 22.02 38.53 46.52
CA LEU A 360 20.94 37.70 47.11
C LEU A 360 19.71 37.29 46.25
N THR A 361 19.73 36.00 45.87
CA THR A 361 18.70 34.91 45.97
C THR A 361 17.17 35.18 45.94
N PRO A 362 16.34 34.17 45.52
CA PRO A 362 15.07 34.33 44.80
C PRO A 362 13.79 34.17 45.65
N PRO A 363 12.60 34.38 45.06
CA PRO A 363 11.58 33.31 44.94
C PRO A 363 10.83 33.34 43.58
N VAL A 364 10.46 32.24 42.91
CA VAL A 364 9.37 31.25 43.14
C VAL A 364 7.94 31.82 42.94
N VAL A 365 7.33 31.37 41.82
CA VAL A 365 5.92 31.34 41.33
C VAL A 365 5.20 32.63 40.94
N ALA A 366 4.81 32.71 39.65
CA ALA A 366 3.44 33.05 39.25
C ALA A 366 3.13 32.43 37.87
N LEU A 367 2.15 31.53 37.85
CA LEU A 367 1.44 31.08 36.65
C LEU A 367 0.79 32.29 35.97
N GLY A 368 1.17 32.56 34.72
CA GLY A 368 0.52 33.52 33.84
C GLY A 368 0.29 32.88 32.49
N ALA A 369 -0.97 32.65 32.17
CA ALA A 369 -1.43 32.12 30.89
C ALA A 369 -0.95 33.00 29.73
N ALA A 370 -0.36 32.36 28.73
CA ALA A 370 -0.13 32.93 27.40
C ALA A 370 -0.42 31.85 26.37
N GLU A 371 -1.57 31.97 25.69
CA GLU A 371 -1.63 31.66 24.26
C GLU A 371 -0.55 32.51 23.55
N PRO A 372 0.15 32.00 22.51
CA PRO A 372 -0.48 31.99 21.18
C PRO A 372 0.09 30.98 20.15
N ALA A 373 -0.60 30.95 19.02
CA ALA A 373 -0.08 30.94 17.65
C ALA A 373 -0.69 29.82 16.79
N GLY A 374 -1.43 30.26 15.77
CA GLY A 374 -2.13 29.40 14.82
C GLY A 374 -1.23 28.49 13.98
N PRO A 375 -1.81 27.61 13.16
CA PRO A 375 -1.07 26.57 12.46
C PRO A 375 -0.13 27.18 11.42
N THR A 376 1.17 27.01 11.66
CA THR A 376 2.24 27.35 10.72
C THR A 376 2.21 26.43 9.51
N VAL A 377 2.52 27.02 8.37
CA VAL A 377 2.48 26.47 7.01
C VAL A 377 3.45 25.30 6.86
N ALA A 378 3.01 24.07 7.14
CA ALA A 378 3.77 22.83 6.89
C ALA A 378 2.87 21.64 6.46
N ALA A 379 1.65 21.92 5.99
CA ALA A 379 0.64 20.89 5.68
C ALA A 379 0.27 20.78 4.18
N THR A 380 1.00 21.43 3.27
CA THR A 380 0.52 21.62 1.88
C THR A 380 1.31 20.85 0.80
N ALA A 381 2.25 19.97 1.14
CA ALA A 381 3.02 19.21 0.14
C ALA A 381 2.68 17.70 0.04
N VAL A 382 1.84 17.13 0.92
CA VAL A 382 1.56 15.67 0.95
C VAL A 382 0.21 15.30 0.30
N ALA A 383 -0.52 16.26 -0.27
CA ALA A 383 -1.85 16.04 -0.83
C ALA A 383 -1.91 16.19 -2.36
N ARG A 384 -1.15 15.39 -3.14
CA ARG A 384 -1.40 15.20 -4.59
C ARG A 384 -0.54 14.11 -5.28
N VAL A 385 -0.69 12.85 -4.87
CA VAL A 385 -0.31 11.69 -5.72
C VAL A 385 -1.44 10.66 -5.70
N CYS A 386 -2.61 11.05 -6.24
CA CYS A 386 -3.79 10.20 -6.41
C CYS A 386 -4.37 10.41 -7.81
N ALA A 387 -3.59 10.12 -8.85
CA ALA A 387 -4.08 10.03 -10.24
C ALA A 387 -3.10 9.25 -11.13
N ALA A 388 -2.81 7.99 -10.79
CA ALA A 388 -2.06 7.10 -11.70
C ALA A 388 -2.46 5.62 -11.60
N ASP A 389 -3.54 5.28 -10.90
CA ASP A 389 -4.13 3.94 -10.99
C ASP A 389 -5.04 3.88 -12.22
N GLY A 390 -4.40 3.68 -13.36
CA GLY A 390 -5.02 3.45 -14.66
C GLY A 390 -5.84 2.17 -14.65
N CYS A 391 -7.12 2.31 -14.27
CA CYS A 391 -8.20 1.51 -14.84
C CYS A 391 -8.26 1.81 -16.36
N ALA A 392 -7.36 1.21 -17.14
CA ALA A 392 -7.34 1.35 -18.58
C ALA A 392 -8.47 0.53 -19.21
N ASN A 393 -9.68 1.11 -19.27
CA ASN A 393 -10.63 0.75 -20.32
C ASN A 393 -11.63 1.89 -20.59
N THR A 394 -11.21 2.88 -21.37
CA THR A 394 -12.14 3.83 -22.01
C THR A 394 -12.10 3.66 -23.52
N ARG A 395 -13.17 3.02 -24.02
CA ARG A 395 -13.95 3.35 -25.22
C ARG A 395 -13.18 3.94 -26.43
N ARG A 396 -13.11 3.16 -27.51
CA ARG A 396 -13.24 3.69 -28.88
C ARG A 396 -14.58 3.25 -29.46
N LEU A 397 -15.60 4.09 -29.29
CA LEU A 397 -16.72 4.18 -30.23
C LEU A 397 -16.25 5.09 -31.37
N LYS A 398 -15.94 4.50 -32.53
CA LYS A 398 -15.93 5.25 -33.79
C LYS A 398 -17.23 4.92 -34.51
N LEU A 399 -18.05 5.95 -34.63
CA LEU A 399 -19.13 6.07 -35.60
C LEU A 399 -18.57 5.82 -37.00
N CYS A 400 -19.21 4.91 -37.74
CA CYS A 400 -19.27 4.95 -39.19
C CYS A 400 -20.76 4.93 -39.55
N THR A 401 -21.32 6.12 -39.70
CA THR A 401 -22.43 6.40 -40.63
C THR A 401 -21.82 6.60 -42.02
N GLY A 402 -22.35 5.92 -43.03
CA GLY A 402 -21.92 6.02 -44.42
C GLY A 402 -21.81 4.65 -45.06
#